data_AF-A0A7S2BDA7-F1
#
_entry.id   AF-A0A7S2BDA7-F1
#
_cell.length_a   1.000
_cell.length_b   1.000
_cell.length_c   1.000
_cell.angle_alpha   90.00
_cell.angle_beta   90.00
_cell.angle_gamma   90.00
#
_symmetry.space_group_name_H-M   'P 1'
#
loop_
_entity.id
_entity.type
_entity.pdbx_description
1 polymer ?
#
loop_
_entity_poly.entity_id
_entity_poly.type
_entity_poly.pdbx_seq_one_letter_code
_entity_poly.pdbx_strand_id
1 'polypeptide(L)'
;ADFKIPYTAGCDLRSTLADPVAIRSWVICGLPQDGQSTENGIMMSKVRRYPLLIDPQGQGNGFIRKMGNDKSMNKNGLEAIKLSDKNFLRSIENGMRFGKWILLENIGEFLDASLEPLLLQQRFKQGGTEMIKIGDSTIPWNNAFRFYMTTKLSNPHYPPEVCVKVSLMNFAITPQGLEDQLLGVVVVEERPDMEEKKNSLVLGNAKMKKELKGIEDKILELLSKSTGNILDDQVLIDTLAESKITSE
;
A
#
# COMPACT_ATOMS: atom_id res chain seq x y z
N ALA A 1 26.35 0.29 -17.44
CA ALA A 1 26.28 0.08 -15.98
C ALA A 1 27.64 0.47 -15.41
N ASP A 2 27.80 1.76 -15.14
CA ASP A 2 29.13 2.40 -15.03
C ASP A 2 29.87 2.03 -13.74
N PHE A 3 29.16 1.44 -12.78
CA PHE A 3 29.69 1.09 -11.46
C PHE A 3 29.87 -0.42 -11.23
N LYS A 4 29.60 -1.29 -12.23
CA LYS A 4 29.70 -2.77 -12.13
C LYS A 4 29.04 -3.39 -10.89
N ILE A 5 28.00 -2.75 -10.35
CA ILE A 5 27.22 -3.30 -9.23
C ILE A 5 26.36 -4.45 -9.78
N PRO A 6 26.33 -5.63 -9.15
CA PRO A 6 25.44 -6.71 -9.56
C PRO A 6 23.97 -6.30 -9.44
N TYR A 7 23.19 -6.51 -10.51
CA TYR A 7 21.74 -6.31 -10.52
C TYR A 7 21.07 -7.29 -11.49
N THR A 8 19.79 -7.58 -11.26
CA THR A 8 18.99 -8.38 -12.19
C THR A 8 18.61 -7.54 -13.41
N ALA A 9 18.95 -8.01 -14.61
CA ALA A 9 18.59 -7.29 -15.83
C ALA A 9 17.07 -7.12 -15.96
N GLY A 10 16.62 -5.91 -16.32
CA GLY A 10 15.19 -5.60 -16.43
C GLY A 10 14.46 -5.41 -15.10
N CYS A 11 15.16 -5.34 -13.96
CA CYS A 11 14.53 -5.01 -12.69
C CYS A 11 13.99 -3.58 -12.71
N ASP A 12 12.70 -3.45 -12.44
CA ASP A 12 12.01 -2.18 -12.24
C ASP A 12 11.15 -2.25 -10.96
N LEU A 13 10.52 -1.12 -10.59
CA LEU A 13 9.73 -1.04 -9.37
C LEU A 13 8.57 -2.06 -9.38
N ARG A 14 7.93 -2.24 -10.54
CA ARG A 14 6.79 -3.12 -10.71
C ARG A 14 7.21 -4.59 -10.63
N SER A 15 8.19 -5.03 -11.41
CA SER A 15 8.68 -6.41 -11.36
C SER A 15 9.23 -6.82 -10.00
N THR A 16 9.79 -5.89 -9.24
CA THR A 16 10.47 -6.20 -7.97
C THR A 16 9.54 -6.11 -6.76
N LEU A 17 8.67 -5.09 -6.69
CA LEU A 17 7.85 -4.80 -5.50
C LEU A 17 6.35 -4.98 -5.70
N ALA A 18 5.88 -5.26 -6.92
CA ALA A 18 4.46 -5.50 -7.16
C ALA A 18 3.99 -6.80 -6.49
N ASP A 19 2.84 -6.70 -5.84
CA ASP A 19 1.99 -7.85 -5.54
C ASP A 19 0.77 -7.78 -6.46
N PRO A 20 0.64 -8.70 -7.45
CA PRO A 20 -0.49 -8.72 -8.38
C PRO A 20 -1.85 -8.77 -7.69
N VAL A 21 -1.95 -9.41 -6.51
CA VAL A 21 -3.20 -9.48 -5.74
C VAL A 21 -3.53 -8.13 -5.15
N ALA A 22 -2.55 -7.47 -4.52
CA ALA A 22 -2.73 -6.14 -3.94
C ALA A 22 -3.08 -5.11 -5.02
N ILE A 23 -2.38 -5.12 -6.16
CA ILE A 23 -2.66 -4.23 -7.30
C ILE A 23 -4.09 -4.43 -7.80
N ARG A 24 -4.53 -5.70 -7.97
CA ARG A 24 -5.91 -5.98 -8.36
C ARG A 24 -6.91 -5.41 -7.35
N SER A 25 -6.65 -5.57 -6.05
CA SER A 25 -7.52 -4.99 -5.03
C SER A 25 -7.53 -3.46 -5.09
N TRP A 26 -6.40 -2.81 -5.37
CA TRP A 26 -6.36 -1.36 -5.55
C TRP A 26 -7.14 -0.88 -6.77
N VAL A 27 -7.05 -1.61 -7.88
CA VAL A 27 -7.82 -1.35 -9.10
C VAL A 27 -9.33 -1.44 -8.82
N ILE A 28 -9.77 -2.43 -8.05
CA ILE A 28 -11.17 -2.55 -7.60
C ILE A 28 -11.57 -1.33 -6.75
N CYS A 29 -10.65 -0.83 -5.91
CA CYS A 29 -10.83 0.42 -5.17
C CYS A 29 -10.70 1.68 -6.05
N GLY A 30 -10.54 1.56 -7.37
CA GLY A 30 -10.51 2.69 -8.29
C GLY A 30 -9.14 3.30 -8.53
N LEU A 31 -8.04 2.61 -8.20
CA LEU A 31 -6.72 2.97 -8.71
C LEU A 31 -6.69 2.75 -10.23
N PRO A 32 -6.27 3.75 -11.02
CA PRO A 32 -6.12 3.54 -12.46
C PRO A 32 -5.09 2.47 -12.80
N GLN A 33 -5.30 1.77 -13.92
CA GLN A 33 -4.45 0.64 -14.35
C GLN A 33 -3.18 1.06 -15.10
N ASP A 34 -2.93 2.36 -15.26
CA ASP A 34 -1.72 2.85 -15.94
C ASP A 34 -0.45 2.57 -15.11
N GLY A 35 0.69 2.63 -15.79
CA GLY A 35 1.98 2.33 -15.17
C GLY A 35 2.33 3.24 -13.99
N GLN A 36 2.09 4.55 -14.13
CA GLN A 36 2.43 5.54 -13.11
C GLN A 36 1.53 5.39 -11.87
N SER A 37 0.23 5.19 -12.07
CA SER A 37 -0.73 4.94 -10.99
C SER A 37 -0.39 3.65 -10.24
N THR A 38 0.00 2.59 -10.94
CA THR A 38 0.45 1.34 -10.32
C THR A 38 1.71 1.55 -9.48
N GLU A 39 2.71 2.26 -10.01
CA GLU A 39 3.94 2.60 -9.28
C GLU A 39 3.65 3.44 -8.04
N ASN A 40 2.79 4.45 -8.15
CA ASN A 40 2.34 5.25 -7.03
C ASN A 40 1.63 4.40 -5.97
N GLY A 41 0.76 3.47 -6.37
CA GLY A 41 0.12 2.52 -5.45
C GLY A 41 1.12 1.65 -4.70
N ILE A 42 2.14 1.13 -5.40
CA ILE A 42 3.23 0.38 -4.80
C ILE A 42 3.98 1.26 -3.79
N MET A 43 4.35 2.49 -4.16
CA MET A 43 5.02 3.42 -3.26
C MET A 43 4.17 3.71 -2.02
N MET A 44 2.88 4.04 -2.18
CA MET A 44 1.95 4.26 -1.06
C MET A 44 1.93 3.09 -0.08
N SER A 45 2.03 1.84 -0.56
CA SER A 45 2.04 0.65 0.29
C SER A 45 3.35 0.44 1.07
N LYS A 46 4.46 1.02 0.61
CA LYS A 46 5.81 0.78 1.15
C LYS A 46 6.44 1.99 1.84
N VAL A 47 5.95 3.21 1.59
CA VAL A 47 6.56 4.42 2.15
C VAL A 47 6.42 4.47 3.68
N ARG A 48 7.50 4.88 4.34
CA ARG A 48 7.51 5.14 5.79
C ARG A 48 6.87 6.49 6.15
N ARG A 49 7.18 7.53 5.36
CA ARG A 49 6.63 8.89 5.53
C ARG A 49 5.24 8.94 4.91
N TYR A 50 4.34 9.70 5.53
CA TYR A 50 2.96 9.79 5.08
C TYR A 50 2.86 10.36 3.66
N PRO A 51 2.06 9.74 2.78
CA PRO A 51 1.96 10.16 1.39
C PRO A 51 1.14 11.45 1.27
N LEU A 52 1.68 12.42 0.51
CA LEU A 52 0.98 13.61 0.05
C LEU A 52 0.82 13.52 -1.48
N LEU A 53 -0.43 13.38 -1.90
CA LEU A 53 -0.80 13.17 -3.29
C LEU A 53 -1.11 14.51 -3.94
N ILE A 54 -0.36 14.82 -5.01
CA ILE A 54 -0.67 15.90 -5.94
C ILE A 54 -1.70 15.34 -6.92
N ASP A 55 -2.97 15.65 -6.69
CA ASP A 55 -4.12 15.02 -7.35
C ASP A 55 -5.14 16.07 -7.80
N PRO A 56 -4.84 16.82 -8.89
CA PRO A 56 -5.74 17.87 -9.37
C PRO A 56 -7.08 17.31 -9.88
N GLN A 57 -7.13 16.05 -10.32
CA GLN A 57 -8.34 15.40 -10.83
C GLN A 57 -9.15 14.65 -9.75
N GLY A 58 -8.59 14.41 -8.57
CA GLY A 58 -9.26 13.71 -7.48
C GLY A 58 -9.29 12.18 -7.60
N GLN A 59 -8.51 11.59 -8.51
CA GLN A 59 -8.46 10.13 -8.71
C GLN A 59 -7.84 9.43 -7.50
N GLY A 60 -6.69 9.93 -7.03
CA GLY A 60 -6.00 9.40 -5.85
C GLY A 60 -6.84 9.56 -4.58
N ASN A 61 -7.53 10.69 -4.43
CA ASN A 61 -8.47 10.93 -3.34
C ASN A 61 -9.62 9.90 -3.33
N GLY A 62 -10.26 9.70 -4.49
CA GLY A 62 -11.32 8.71 -4.66
C GLY A 62 -10.86 7.29 -4.35
N PHE A 63 -9.65 6.93 -4.84
CA PHE A 63 -9.00 5.67 -4.54
C PHE A 63 -8.80 5.46 -3.04
N ILE A 64 -8.18 6.41 -2.33
CA ILE A 64 -7.96 6.32 -0.87
C ILE A 64 -9.27 6.19 -0.11
N ARG A 65 -10.31 6.93 -0.51
CA ARG A 65 -11.63 6.85 0.12
C ARG A 65 -12.27 5.48 -0.03
N LYS A 66 -12.23 4.89 -1.23
CA LYS A 66 -12.75 3.55 -1.48
C LYS A 66 -11.93 2.51 -0.72
N MET A 67 -10.61 2.57 -0.81
CA MET A 67 -9.67 1.68 -0.12
C MET A 67 -9.86 1.71 1.40
N GLY A 68 -9.97 2.91 1.99
CA GLY A 68 -10.11 3.08 3.43
C GLY A 68 -11.48 2.73 4.00
N ASN A 69 -12.52 2.66 3.16
CA ASN A 69 -13.86 2.22 3.56
C ASN A 69 -14.15 0.75 3.25
N ASP A 70 -13.31 0.10 2.44
CA ASP A 70 -13.38 -1.33 2.21
C ASP A 70 -13.08 -2.09 3.52
N LYS A 71 -14.07 -2.85 4.01
CA LYS A 71 -13.96 -3.60 5.27
C LYS A 71 -12.95 -4.74 5.21
N SER A 72 -12.60 -5.23 4.02
CA SER A 72 -11.56 -6.23 3.85
C SER A 72 -10.16 -5.65 4.14
N MET A 73 -9.95 -4.36 3.87
CA MET A 73 -8.67 -3.68 4.08
C MET A 73 -8.62 -2.92 5.41
N ASN A 74 -9.71 -2.24 5.76
CA ASN A 74 -9.76 -1.40 6.94
C ASN A 74 -11.10 -1.56 7.68
N LYS A 75 -11.04 -2.29 8.80
CA LYS A 75 -12.20 -2.52 9.66
C LYS A 75 -12.71 -1.23 10.31
N ASN A 76 -11.79 -0.32 10.65
CA ASN A 76 -12.07 0.91 11.41
C ASN A 76 -12.65 2.03 10.52
N GLY A 77 -12.54 1.89 9.20
CA GLY A 77 -13.03 2.87 8.23
C GLY A 77 -12.13 4.10 8.09
N LEU A 78 -12.56 5.04 7.25
CA LEU A 78 -11.81 6.25 6.94
C LEU A 78 -12.65 7.50 7.25
N GLU A 79 -12.00 8.56 7.74
CA GLU A 79 -12.56 9.89 7.87
C GLU A 79 -11.81 10.87 6.96
N ALA A 80 -12.55 11.63 6.17
CA ALA A 80 -11.97 12.72 5.40
C ALA A 80 -12.21 14.04 6.11
N ILE A 81 -11.17 14.86 6.23
CA ILE A 81 -11.16 16.11 6.97
C ILE A 81 -10.44 17.19 6.16
N LYS A 82 -10.65 18.46 6.50
CA LYS A 82 -9.95 19.61 5.94
C LYS A 82 -9.28 20.43 7.03
N LEU A 83 -8.19 21.13 6.69
CA LEU A 83 -7.54 22.07 7.62
C LEU A 83 -8.45 23.21 8.07
N SER A 84 -9.47 23.55 7.28
CA SER A 84 -10.49 24.55 7.63
C SER A 84 -11.46 24.10 8.73
N ASP A 85 -11.49 22.81 9.04
CA ASP A 85 -12.46 22.27 9.99
C ASP A 85 -11.99 22.58 11.42
N LYS A 86 -12.84 23.25 12.22
CA LYS A 86 -12.50 23.64 13.60
C LYS A 86 -12.04 22.48 14.49
N ASN A 87 -12.48 21.27 14.18
CA ASN A 87 -12.21 20.06 14.96
C ASN A 87 -11.22 19.09 14.26
N PHE A 88 -10.48 19.53 13.24
CA PHE A 88 -9.63 18.63 12.46
C PHE A 88 -8.62 17.88 13.35
N LEU A 89 -7.98 18.56 14.30
CA LEU A 89 -7.06 17.94 15.26
C LEU A 89 -7.76 16.84 16.04
N ARG A 90 -8.94 17.13 16.61
CA ARG A 90 -9.72 16.15 17.38
C ARG A 90 -10.08 14.90 16.55
N SER A 91 -10.42 15.07 15.26
CA SER A 91 -10.64 13.93 14.36
C SER A 91 -9.36 13.10 14.17
N ILE A 92 -8.20 13.75 14.05
CA ILE A 92 -6.91 13.05 13.95
C ILE A 92 -6.56 12.32 15.27
N GLU A 93 -6.79 12.95 16.43
CA GLU A 93 -6.58 12.32 17.74
C GLU A 93 -7.45 11.06 17.91
N ASN A 94 -8.73 11.16 17.56
CA ASN A 94 -9.65 10.02 17.56
C ASN A 94 -9.20 8.94 16.56
N GLY A 95 -8.75 9.35 15.38
CA GLY A 95 -8.18 8.46 14.39
C GLY A 95 -7.03 7.63 14.96
N MET A 96 -6.08 8.27 15.63
CA MET A 96 -4.95 7.57 16.26
C MET A 96 -5.38 6.66 17.39
N ARG A 97 -6.31 7.09 18.24
CA ARG A 97 -6.78 6.28 19.38
C ARG A 97 -7.51 5.01 18.92
N PHE A 98 -8.35 5.12 17.91
CA PHE A 98 -9.20 4.01 17.43
C PHE A 98 -8.64 3.30 16.19
N GLY A 99 -7.50 3.73 15.66
CA GLY A 99 -6.89 3.16 14.46
C GLY A 99 -7.70 3.41 13.18
N LYS A 100 -8.53 4.47 13.15
CA LYS A 100 -9.29 4.89 11.96
C LYS A 100 -8.36 5.61 11.00
N TRP A 101 -8.51 5.41 9.70
CA TRP A 101 -7.69 6.10 8.72
C TRP A 101 -8.18 7.53 8.55
N ILE A 102 -7.25 8.46 8.35
CA ILE A 102 -7.57 9.86 8.14
C ILE A 102 -7.03 10.31 6.79
N LEU A 103 -7.89 10.96 6.01
CA LEU A 103 -7.56 11.63 4.76
C LEU A 103 -7.69 13.14 4.95
N LEU A 104 -6.58 13.85 4.94
CA LEU A 104 -6.55 15.30 4.97
C LEU A 104 -6.60 15.86 3.55
N GLU A 105 -7.65 16.62 3.25
CA GLU A 105 -7.96 17.08 1.89
C GLU A 105 -7.63 18.55 1.67
N ASN A 106 -7.30 18.87 0.41
CA ASN A 106 -7.07 20.23 -0.08
C ASN A 106 -5.97 20.96 0.69
N ILE A 107 -4.86 20.26 0.93
CA ILE A 107 -3.68 20.86 1.54
C ILE A 107 -3.11 21.91 0.58
N GLY A 108 -2.82 23.10 1.11
CA GLY A 108 -2.11 24.15 0.39
C GLY A 108 -0.61 23.87 0.29
N GLU A 109 0.19 24.92 0.16
CA GLU A 109 1.66 24.80 0.17
C GLU A 109 2.24 24.81 1.60
N PHE A 110 1.44 25.29 2.56
CA PHE A 110 1.79 25.35 3.98
C PHE A 110 1.03 24.28 4.76
N LEU A 111 1.76 23.54 5.60
CA LEU A 111 1.22 22.59 6.57
C LEU A 111 1.14 23.25 7.94
N ASP A 112 0.07 22.94 8.68
CA ASP A 112 -0.08 23.40 10.06
C ASP A 112 0.98 22.75 10.97
N ALA A 113 1.69 23.55 11.77
CA ALA A 113 2.77 23.08 12.65
C ALA A 113 2.27 22.08 13.72
N SER A 114 0.97 22.10 14.05
CA SER A 114 0.37 21.11 14.96
C SER A 114 0.44 19.67 14.42
N LEU A 115 0.64 19.48 13.11
CA LEU A 115 0.81 18.16 12.50
C LEU A 115 2.24 17.62 12.59
N GLU A 116 3.22 18.43 12.99
CA GLU A 116 4.63 18.02 13.01
C GLU A 116 4.91 16.76 13.83
N PRO A 117 4.39 16.60 15.05
CA PRO A 117 4.65 15.39 15.83
C PRO A 117 4.18 14.14 15.10
N LEU A 118 3.05 14.24 14.39
CA LEU A 118 2.51 13.17 13.57
C LEU A 118 3.40 12.90 12.36
N LEU A 119 3.71 13.91 11.54
CA LEU A 119 4.47 13.76 10.30
C LEU A 119 5.89 13.22 10.56
N LEU A 120 6.52 13.66 11.64
CA LEU A 120 7.84 13.19 12.09
C LEU A 120 7.78 11.86 12.85
N GLN A 121 6.59 11.31 13.09
CA GLN A 121 6.37 10.07 13.83
C GLN A 121 7.03 10.09 15.23
N GLN A 122 6.90 11.21 15.95
CA GLN A 122 7.47 11.43 17.28
C GLN A 122 6.72 10.65 18.37
N ARG A 123 6.80 9.32 18.29
CA ARG A 123 6.20 8.40 19.24
C ARG A 123 7.16 8.13 20.40
N PHE A 124 6.62 7.96 21.59
CA PHE A 124 7.39 7.62 22.79
C PHE A 124 6.65 6.54 23.58
N LYS A 125 7.37 5.79 24.43
CA LYS A 125 6.74 4.79 25.30
C LYS A 125 6.43 5.39 26.66
N GLN A 126 5.21 5.19 27.14
CA GLN A 126 4.77 5.56 28.47
C GLN A 126 3.95 4.41 29.06
N GLY A 127 4.36 3.89 30.22
CA GLY A 127 3.66 2.76 30.86
C GLY A 127 3.56 1.51 29.97
N GLY A 128 4.58 1.25 29.15
CA GLY A 128 4.61 0.10 28.22
C GLY A 128 3.81 0.28 26.93
N THR A 129 3.05 1.37 26.77
CA THR A 129 2.26 1.66 25.57
C THR A 129 2.97 2.73 24.72
N GLU A 130 2.92 2.61 23.39
CA GLU A 130 3.35 3.68 22.50
C GLU A 130 2.32 4.81 22.51
N MET A 131 2.81 6.03 22.68
CA MET A 131 2.02 7.26 22.77
C MET A 131 2.60 8.28 21.80
N ILE A 132 1.79 9.27 21.45
CA ILE A 132 2.20 10.45 20.69
C ILE A 132 1.60 11.70 21.35
N LYS A 133 2.35 12.80 21.34
CA LYS A 133 1.88 14.09 21.88
C LYS A 133 1.56 15.03 20.73
N ILE A 134 0.34 15.57 20.69
CA ILE A 134 -0.12 16.54 19.70
C ILE A 134 -0.77 17.69 20.44
N GLY A 135 -0.21 18.89 20.30
CA GLY A 135 -0.53 20.01 21.19
C GLY A 135 -0.29 19.60 22.65
N ASP A 136 -1.32 19.71 23.47
CA ASP A 136 -1.28 19.32 24.88
C ASP A 136 -1.79 17.89 25.14
N SER A 137 -2.38 17.25 24.14
CA SER A 137 -2.96 15.91 24.24
C SER A 137 -1.90 14.82 24.11
N THR A 138 -1.90 13.86 25.04
CA THR A 138 -1.12 12.62 24.93
C THR A 138 -2.05 11.48 24.55
N ILE A 139 -1.80 10.88 23.38
CA ILE A 139 -2.74 9.96 22.72
C ILE A 139 -2.06 8.59 22.56
N PRO A 140 -2.73 7.48 22.94
CA PRO A 140 -2.21 6.15 22.66
C PRO A 140 -2.16 5.88 21.17
N TRP A 141 -1.04 5.34 20.71
CA TRP A 141 -0.80 5.03 19.31
C TRP A 141 -1.44 3.69 18.92
N ASN A 142 -2.23 3.68 17.85
CA ASN A 142 -2.77 2.46 17.26
C ASN A 142 -2.06 2.12 15.95
N ASN A 143 -1.52 0.90 15.85
CA ASN A 143 -0.79 0.44 14.67
C ASN A 143 -1.65 0.29 13.40
N ALA A 144 -2.97 0.26 13.53
CA ALA A 144 -3.89 0.25 12.38
C ALA A 144 -4.08 1.65 11.76
N PHE A 145 -3.70 2.72 12.47
CA PHE A 145 -3.83 4.09 11.99
C PHE A 145 -3.01 4.32 10.71
N ARG A 146 -3.62 4.99 9.74
CA ARG A 146 -2.97 5.49 8.52
C ARG A 146 -3.41 6.92 8.28
N PHE A 147 -2.49 7.73 7.75
CA PHE A 147 -2.73 9.13 7.46
C PHE A 147 -2.35 9.39 6.00
N TYR A 148 -3.26 10.02 5.27
CA TYR A 148 -3.10 10.34 3.86
C TYR A 148 -3.40 11.82 3.66
N MET A 149 -2.73 12.41 2.68
CA MET A 149 -2.86 13.83 2.37
C MET A 149 -3.09 13.99 0.87
N THR A 150 -3.97 14.92 0.49
CA THR A 150 -4.24 15.23 -0.93
C THR A 150 -4.25 16.74 -1.15
N THR A 151 -3.74 17.18 -2.29
CA THR A 151 -3.86 18.55 -2.79
C THR A 151 -4.45 18.55 -4.20
N LYS A 152 -5.26 19.57 -4.50
CA LYS A 152 -5.80 19.83 -5.84
C LYS A 152 -4.92 20.79 -6.65
N LEU A 153 -3.85 21.32 -6.05
CA LEU A 153 -2.91 22.18 -6.76
C LEU A 153 -2.18 21.33 -7.79
N SER A 154 -2.21 21.72 -9.07
CA SER A 154 -1.56 20.94 -10.13
C SER A 154 -0.04 21.01 -10.08
N ASN A 155 0.51 22.14 -9.62
CA ASN A 155 1.95 22.35 -9.51
C ASN A 155 2.30 23.15 -8.23
N PRO A 156 2.12 22.55 -7.04
CA PRO A 156 2.39 23.22 -5.77
C PRO A 156 3.91 23.39 -5.55
N HIS A 157 4.33 24.53 -5.03
CA HIS A 157 5.70 24.78 -4.62
C HIS A 157 5.89 24.49 -3.13
N TYR A 158 6.12 23.22 -2.79
CA TYR A 158 6.38 22.83 -1.40
C TYR A 158 7.79 23.25 -0.96
N PRO A 159 7.93 23.95 0.17
CA PRO A 159 9.25 24.29 0.69
C PRO A 159 9.99 23.01 1.13
N PRO A 160 11.34 23.01 1.15
CA PRO A 160 12.14 21.84 1.53
C PRO A 160 11.73 21.21 2.86
N GLU A 161 11.30 22.04 3.81
CA GLU A 161 10.79 21.64 5.11
C GLU A 161 9.59 20.68 5.02
N VAL A 162 8.69 20.88 4.06
CA VAL A 162 7.56 19.97 3.81
C VAL A 162 8.04 18.70 3.13
N CYS A 163 8.90 18.83 2.11
CA CYS A 163 9.43 17.71 1.32
C CYS A 163 10.22 16.69 2.14
N VAL A 164 10.84 17.10 3.25
CA VAL A 164 11.52 16.16 4.16
C VAL A 164 10.54 15.40 5.07
N LYS A 165 9.39 16.01 5.42
CA LYS A 165 8.39 15.43 6.34
C LYS A 165 7.45 14.43 5.66
N VAL A 166 7.13 14.63 4.38
CA VAL A 166 6.13 13.81 3.64
C VAL A 166 6.75 13.03 2.48
N SER A 167 6.02 12.04 1.97
CA SER A 167 6.33 11.40 0.68
C SER A 167 5.47 12.04 -0.40
N LEU A 168 6.03 12.93 -1.21
CA LEU A 168 5.31 13.53 -2.33
C LEU A 168 5.09 12.49 -3.42
N MET A 169 3.85 12.38 -3.90
CA MET A 169 3.46 11.46 -4.97
C MET A 169 2.63 12.21 -6.00
N ASN A 170 3.00 12.09 -7.27
CA ASN A 170 2.32 12.78 -8.34
C ASN A 170 1.23 11.88 -8.94
N PHE A 171 -0.02 12.23 -8.67
CA PHE A 171 -1.22 11.58 -9.23
C PHE A 171 -1.85 12.41 -10.36
N ALA A 172 -1.17 13.45 -10.85
CA ALA A 172 -1.62 14.18 -12.02
C ALA A 172 -1.63 13.25 -13.24
N ILE A 173 -2.76 13.25 -13.96
CA ILE A 173 -2.92 12.47 -15.19
C ILE A 173 -1.92 12.96 -16.24
N THR A 174 -1.17 12.02 -16.82
CA THR A 174 -0.33 12.26 -18.00
C THR A 174 -1.06 11.82 -19.27
N PRO A 175 -0.73 12.38 -20.46
CA PRO A 175 -1.36 11.95 -21.72
C PRO A 175 -1.25 10.44 -21.97
N GLN A 176 -0.07 9.85 -21.73
CA GLN A 176 0.14 8.41 -21.83
C GLN A 176 -0.71 7.65 -20.80
N GLY A 177 -0.74 8.12 -19.54
CA GLY A 177 -1.56 7.49 -18.50
C GLY A 177 -3.05 7.53 -18.84
N LEU A 178 -3.53 8.61 -19.47
CA LEU A 178 -4.91 8.70 -19.93
C LEU A 178 -5.20 7.74 -21.08
N GLU A 179 -4.29 7.60 -22.04
CA GLU A 179 -4.41 6.63 -23.13
C GLU A 179 -4.49 5.20 -22.59
N ASP A 180 -3.59 4.83 -21.67
CA ASP A 180 -3.60 3.52 -21.02
C ASP A 180 -4.91 3.28 -20.24
N GLN A 181 -5.41 4.31 -19.54
CA GLN A 181 -6.69 4.24 -18.84
C GLN A 181 -7.87 4.01 -19.78
N LEU A 182 -7.92 4.75 -20.90
CA LEU A 182 -8.98 4.61 -21.91
C LEU A 182 -8.89 3.25 -22.59
N LEU A 183 -7.69 2.77 -22.91
CA LEU A 183 -7.48 1.43 -23.46
C LEU A 183 -8.02 0.36 -22.50
N GLY A 184 -7.76 0.50 -21.20
CA GLY A 184 -8.33 -0.40 -20.19
C GLY A 184 -9.86 -0.43 -20.21
N VAL A 185 -10.51 0.74 -20.29
CA VAL A 185 -11.98 0.83 -20.39
C VAL A 185 -12.50 0.18 -21.67
N VAL A 186 -11.87 0.46 -22.81
CA VAL A 186 -12.26 -0.11 -24.11
C VAL A 186 -12.10 -1.64 -24.10
N VAL A 187 -11.03 -2.17 -23.54
CA VAL A 187 -10.82 -3.63 -23.43
C VAL A 187 -11.91 -4.30 -22.59
N VAL A 188 -12.33 -3.66 -21.49
CA VAL A 188 -13.40 -4.19 -20.63
C VAL A 188 -14.73 -4.28 -21.37
N GLU A 189 -15.08 -3.26 -22.18
CA GLU A 189 -16.33 -3.24 -22.93
C GLU A 189 -16.29 -4.12 -24.18
N GLU A 190 -15.22 -4.05 -24.97
CA GLU A 190 -15.09 -4.77 -26.26
C GLU A 190 -14.71 -6.25 -26.08
N ARG A 191 -13.94 -6.59 -25.03
CA ARG A 191 -13.38 -7.92 -24.80
C ARG A 191 -13.48 -8.35 -23.32
N PRO A 192 -14.71 -8.47 -22.78
CA PRO A 192 -14.92 -8.88 -21.39
C PRO A 192 -14.38 -10.30 -21.10
N ASP A 193 -14.38 -11.18 -22.11
CA ASP A 193 -13.81 -12.53 -22.05
C ASP A 193 -12.34 -12.53 -21.64
N MET A 194 -11.56 -11.57 -22.17
CA MET A 194 -10.14 -11.43 -21.88
C MET A 194 -9.90 -10.91 -20.46
N GLU A 195 -10.74 -9.99 -19.98
CA GLU A 195 -10.61 -9.45 -18.62
C GLU A 195 -11.00 -10.50 -17.56
N GLU A 196 -12.04 -11.29 -17.79
CA GLU A 196 -12.39 -12.43 -16.92
C GLU A 196 -11.27 -13.47 -16.88
N LYS A 197 -10.70 -13.80 -18.04
CA LYS A 197 -9.57 -14.72 -18.13
C LYS A 197 -8.33 -14.19 -17.41
N LYS A 198 -8.00 -12.91 -17.57
CA LYS A 198 -6.91 -12.27 -16.80
C LYS A 198 -7.19 -12.36 -15.29
N ASN A 199 -8.41 -12.05 -14.86
CA ASN A 199 -8.79 -12.08 -13.45
C ASN A 199 -8.68 -13.48 -12.83
N SER A 200 -9.18 -14.50 -13.53
CA SER A 200 -9.08 -15.90 -13.09
C SER A 200 -7.63 -16.38 -13.01
N LEU A 201 -6.79 -16.02 -13.99
CA LEU A 201 -5.36 -16.36 -13.98
C LEU A 201 -4.61 -15.69 -12.82
N VAL A 202 -4.90 -14.42 -12.53
CA VAL A 202 -4.27 -13.71 -11.39
C VAL A 202 -4.62 -14.39 -10.06
N LEU A 203 -5.89 -14.75 -9.87
CA LEU A 203 -6.34 -15.44 -8.65
C LEU A 203 -5.78 -16.87 -8.57
N GLY A 204 -5.76 -17.59 -9.69
CA GLY A 204 -5.18 -18.94 -9.79
C GLY A 204 -3.69 -18.93 -9.43
N ASN A 205 -2.91 -18.03 -10.05
CA ASN A 205 -1.48 -17.89 -9.76
C ASN A 205 -1.23 -17.50 -8.30
N ALA A 206 -2.05 -16.62 -7.72
CA ALA A 206 -1.92 -16.26 -6.32
C ALA A 206 -2.18 -17.43 -5.38
N LYS A 207 -3.21 -18.23 -5.66
CA LYS A 207 -3.54 -19.45 -4.90
C LYS A 207 -2.40 -20.46 -4.99
N MET A 208 -1.91 -20.73 -6.20
CA MET A 208 -0.83 -21.67 -6.47
C MET A 208 0.47 -21.24 -5.78
N LYS A 209 0.82 -19.94 -5.84
CA LYS A 209 1.99 -19.39 -5.13
C LYS A 209 1.88 -19.53 -3.61
N LYS A 210 0.67 -19.40 -3.06
CA LYS A 210 0.41 -19.61 -1.63
C LYS A 210 0.53 -21.09 -1.23
N GLU A 211 0.01 -21.99 -2.06
CA GLU A 211 0.12 -23.44 -1.85
C GLU A 211 1.59 -23.88 -1.89
N LEU A 212 2.34 -23.46 -2.91
CA LEU A 212 3.78 -23.72 -3.01
C LEU A 212 4.55 -23.27 -1.76
N LYS A 213 4.34 -22.01 -1.33
CA LYS A 213 4.99 -21.51 -0.12
C LYS A 213 4.60 -22.30 1.12
N GLY A 214 3.33 -22.70 1.26
CA GLY A 214 2.88 -23.52 2.37
C GLY A 214 3.56 -24.89 2.41
N ILE A 215 3.79 -25.50 1.24
CA ILE A 215 4.54 -26.75 1.12
C ILE A 215 6.02 -26.52 1.47
N GLU A 216 6.65 -25.45 0.98
CA GLU A 216 8.04 -25.08 1.32
C GLU A 216 8.22 -24.89 2.83
N ASP A 217 7.34 -24.12 3.47
CA ASP A 217 7.37 -23.87 4.92
C ASP A 217 7.19 -25.19 5.70
N LYS A 218 6.31 -26.09 5.23
CA LYS A 218 6.11 -27.42 5.84
C LYS A 218 7.36 -28.30 5.68
N ILE A 219 8.02 -28.29 4.53
CA ILE A 219 9.28 -29.01 4.31
C ILE A 219 10.35 -28.49 5.26
N LEU A 220 10.50 -27.17 5.39
CA LEU A 220 11.46 -26.55 6.30
C LEU A 220 11.18 -26.92 7.77
N GLU A 221 9.90 -26.97 8.17
CA GLU A 221 9.50 -27.39 9.51
C GLU A 221 9.85 -28.86 9.77
N LEU A 222 9.55 -29.76 8.83
CA LEU A 222 9.87 -31.18 8.94
C LEU A 222 11.39 -31.41 8.99
N LEU A 223 12.16 -30.75 8.12
CA LEU A 223 13.64 -30.78 8.14
C LEU A 223 14.20 -30.28 9.47
N SER A 224 13.62 -29.23 10.05
CA SER A 224 14.08 -28.68 11.33
C SER A 224 13.75 -29.57 12.52
N LYS A 225 12.67 -30.37 12.46
CA LYS A 225 12.24 -31.28 13.54
C LYS A 225 12.88 -32.66 13.43
N SER A 226 13.29 -33.07 12.23
CA SER A 226 13.94 -34.35 11.99
C SER A 226 15.26 -34.40 12.76
N THR A 227 15.31 -35.28 13.77
CA THR A 227 16.53 -35.57 14.55
C THR A 227 16.92 -37.01 14.27
N GLY A 228 17.89 -37.22 13.38
CA GLY A 228 18.30 -38.54 12.91
C GLY A 228 18.48 -38.61 11.39
N ASN A 229 18.31 -39.80 10.82
CA ASN A 229 18.41 -40.01 9.37
C ASN A 229 17.13 -39.55 8.66
N ILE A 230 17.28 -38.55 7.81
CA ILE A 230 16.19 -37.87 7.08
C ILE A 230 15.44 -38.84 6.15
N LEU A 231 16.10 -39.91 5.70
CA LEU A 231 15.52 -40.92 4.80
C LEU A 231 14.51 -41.85 5.49
N ASP A 232 14.44 -41.84 6.82
CA ASP A 232 13.48 -42.66 7.58
C ASP A 232 12.16 -41.90 7.84
N ASP A 233 12.12 -40.59 7.52
CA ASP A 233 10.95 -39.75 7.67
C ASP A 233 10.06 -39.85 6.42
N GLN A 234 9.17 -40.83 6.42
CA GLN A 234 8.20 -41.07 5.35
C GLN A 234 7.35 -39.82 5.05
N VAL A 235 7.00 -39.04 6.08
CA VAL A 235 6.18 -37.82 5.93
C VAL A 235 6.92 -36.75 5.15
N LEU A 236 8.24 -36.64 5.35
CA LEU A 236 9.07 -35.73 4.58
C LEU A 236 9.20 -36.17 3.12
N ILE A 237 9.40 -37.46 2.85
CA ILE A 237 9.48 -38.00 1.49
C ILE A 237 8.18 -37.73 0.72
N ASP A 238 7.04 -38.00 1.34
CA ASP A 238 5.73 -37.79 0.72
C ASP A 238 5.48 -36.29 0.46
N THR A 239 5.86 -35.41 1.40
CA THR A 239 5.73 -33.95 1.23
C THR A 239 6.65 -33.40 0.13
N LEU A 240 7.86 -33.96 -0.03
CA LEU A 240 8.78 -33.61 -1.12
C LEU A 240 8.25 -34.07 -2.49
N ALA A 241 7.63 -35.25 -2.56
CA ALA A 241 6.99 -35.74 -3.76
C ALA A 241 5.79 -34.86 -4.16
N GLU A 242 4.97 -34.46 -3.20
CA GLU A 242 3.85 -33.51 -3.41
C GLU A 242 4.35 -32.14 -3.90
N SER A 243 5.44 -31.62 -3.31
CA SER A 243 6.08 -30.37 -3.73
C SER A 243 6.56 -30.40 -5.18
N LYS A 244 7.15 -31.51 -5.60
CA LYS A 244 7.61 -31.69 -6.98
C LYS A 244 6.46 -31.61 -7.97
N ILE A 245 5.36 -32.31 -7.70
CA ILE A 245 4.17 -32.30 -8.57
C ILE A 245 3.51 -30.92 -8.60
N THR A 246 3.47 -30.22 -7.46
CA THR A 246 2.84 -28.89 -7.36
C THR A 246 3.67 -27.78 -8.02
N SER A 247 4.98 -27.99 -8.18
CA SER A 247 5.90 -27.01 -8.78
C SER A 247 6.03 -27.11 -10.30
N GLU A 248 5.59 -28.22 -10.90
CA GLU A 248 5.52 -28.45 -12.34
C GLU A 248 4.23 -27.88 -12.95
#